data_AF-A0A3M8W0C4-F1
#
_entry.id   AF-A0A3M8W0C4-F1
#
_cell.length_a   1.000
_cell.length_b   1.000
_cell.length_c   1.000
_cell.angle_alpha   90.00
_cell.angle_beta   90.00
_cell.angle_gamma   90.00
#
_symmetry.space_group_name_H-M   'P 1'
#
loop_
_entity.id
_entity.type
_entity.pdbx_description
1 polymer ?
#
loop_
_entity_poly.entity_id
_entity_poly.type
_entity_poly.pdbx_seq_one_letter_code
_entity_poly.pdbx_strand_id
1 'polypeptide(L)'
;MRIADLLAAGLLTDRQPLTFARKKKGERHQAEVTHEQGGAIRLLPSGRIYRSPSTAAHVAVGYGSFDGWTAWQLDGGRDLDSVRQQLLDQAVEESAQTPSEDEDAGDEPTTAALSEKERHLRLRAARQAAAENRPQTLLVRELLGWWGEYGRGVVTEKIETALANHSLVTVPPFTQVSLDTAVQLQRAPVEEAPGDGAPARDDLDGDEERPVREPGPTVGTIVSAMGEVVSVSPQATLENAVTLLLLNDFSQLPVIAGRQLKGAVTWKSIAQARHRKADCTLIDAVVDAREVRFDHDLVDVLPVLADTDFLLVRGARGEIGILTVADVALAYGTQATPFLLIGELDRRLRAVITDRFDLVDVTAVCDRDGSRRLTSFDQLTFGDYLSVLGNRQRWEELGWPLDRVAFTKRLDEVRKIRNDLMHFNPDPLPHNAEAKVRGVISILRQYADC
;
A
#
# COMPACT_ATOMS: atom_id res chain seq x y z
N MET A 1 -2.53 -23.58 -2.11
CA MET A 1 -2.85 -25.00 -2.31
C MET A 1 -1.85 -25.65 -3.28
N ARG A 2 -1.41 -26.87 -3.02
CA ARG A 2 -0.37 -27.63 -3.74
C ARG A 2 -0.91 -28.97 -4.23
N ILE A 3 -0.18 -29.65 -5.12
CA ILE A 3 -0.51 -31.04 -5.56
C ILE A 3 -0.52 -32.00 -4.35
N ALA A 4 0.35 -31.75 -3.37
CA ALA A 4 0.35 -32.41 -2.07
C ALA A 4 -1.04 -32.43 -1.39
N ASP A 5 -1.73 -31.28 -1.39
CA ASP A 5 -3.03 -31.14 -0.74
C ASP A 5 -4.11 -31.97 -1.45
N LEU A 6 -4.04 -32.04 -2.79
CA LEU A 6 -4.95 -32.86 -3.60
C LEU A 6 -4.73 -34.38 -3.39
N LEU A 7 -3.48 -34.80 -3.21
CA LEU A 7 -3.12 -36.17 -2.87
C LEU A 7 -3.56 -36.52 -1.44
N ALA A 8 -3.34 -35.62 -0.48
CA ALA A 8 -3.74 -35.80 0.91
C ALA A 8 -5.27 -35.93 1.05
N ALA A 9 -6.03 -35.17 0.25
CA ALA A 9 -7.49 -35.25 0.20
C ALA A 9 -8.02 -36.45 -0.63
N GLY A 10 -7.15 -37.26 -1.23
CA GLY A 10 -7.55 -38.41 -2.05
C GLY A 10 -8.23 -38.05 -3.38
N LEU A 11 -8.16 -36.79 -3.81
CA LEU A 11 -8.71 -36.31 -5.08
C LEU A 11 -7.80 -36.63 -6.27
N LEU A 12 -6.51 -36.83 -6.00
CA LEU A 12 -5.54 -37.40 -6.93
C LEU A 12 -4.95 -38.69 -6.36
N THR A 13 -4.49 -39.59 -7.23
CA THR A 13 -3.77 -40.81 -6.83
C THR A 13 -2.33 -40.80 -7.31
N ASP A 14 -1.46 -41.55 -6.64
CA ASP A 14 -0.09 -41.74 -7.11
C ASP A 14 -0.07 -42.37 -8.51
N ARG A 15 0.88 -41.92 -9.33
CA ARG A 15 1.04 -42.31 -10.75
C ARG A 15 -0.19 -42.06 -11.61
N GLN A 16 -1.08 -41.17 -11.19
CA GLN A 16 -2.23 -40.81 -12.01
C GLN A 16 -1.75 -40.04 -13.25
N PRO A 17 -2.16 -40.47 -14.47
CA PRO A 17 -1.67 -39.86 -15.70
C PRO A 17 -2.25 -38.47 -15.90
N LEU A 18 -1.39 -37.57 -16.39
CA LEU A 18 -1.71 -36.21 -16.78
C LEU A 18 -1.31 -35.99 -18.24
N THR A 19 -2.20 -35.36 -19.00
CA THR A 19 -1.98 -35.01 -20.40
C THR A 19 -2.10 -33.51 -20.57
N PHE A 20 -1.10 -32.89 -21.18
CA PHE A 20 -1.19 -31.51 -21.64
C PHE A 20 -1.22 -31.50 -23.18
N ALA A 21 -2.37 -31.11 -23.75
CA ALA A 21 -2.60 -31.12 -25.19
C ALA A 21 -2.69 -29.70 -25.78
N ARG A 22 -1.73 -29.34 -26.64
CA ARG A 22 -1.71 -28.04 -27.34
C ARG A 22 -2.38 -28.17 -28.71
N LYS A 23 -3.72 -28.12 -28.71
CA LYS A 23 -4.57 -28.37 -29.89
C LYS A 23 -4.20 -27.54 -31.15
N LYS A 24 -3.74 -26.29 -30.98
CA LYS A 24 -3.34 -25.43 -32.11
C LYS A 24 -2.00 -25.83 -32.77
N LYS A 25 -1.11 -26.50 -32.03
CA LYS A 25 0.21 -26.93 -32.52
C LYS A 25 0.33 -28.45 -32.72
N GLY A 26 -0.68 -29.21 -32.31
CA GLY A 26 -0.68 -30.68 -32.41
C GLY A 26 0.26 -31.38 -31.42
N GLU A 27 0.83 -30.65 -30.46
CA GLU A 27 1.76 -31.18 -29.45
C GLU A 27 0.99 -31.79 -28.28
N ARG A 28 1.50 -32.89 -27.74
CA ARG A 28 0.96 -33.54 -26.54
C ARG A 28 2.11 -33.95 -25.62
N HIS A 29 2.01 -33.53 -24.37
CA HIS A 29 2.96 -33.86 -23.31
C HIS A 29 2.29 -34.77 -22.29
N GLN A 30 3.05 -35.72 -21.76
CA GLN A 30 2.59 -36.67 -20.76
C GLN A 30 3.34 -36.45 -19.45
N ALA A 31 2.62 -36.57 -18.36
CA ALA A 31 3.15 -36.51 -17.02
C ALA A 31 2.35 -37.44 -16.12
N GLU A 32 2.80 -37.63 -14.89
CA GLU A 32 2.08 -38.37 -13.86
C GLU A 32 2.19 -37.63 -12.52
N VAL A 33 1.17 -37.77 -11.68
CA VAL A 33 1.20 -37.30 -10.29
C VAL A 33 2.09 -38.23 -9.48
N THR A 34 2.89 -37.71 -8.55
CA THR A 34 3.74 -38.53 -7.68
C THR A 34 3.74 -38.05 -6.23
N HIS A 35 3.79 -38.97 -5.27
CA HIS A 35 4.03 -38.64 -3.84
C HIS A 35 5.46 -38.20 -3.54
N GLU A 36 6.39 -38.37 -4.48
CA GLU A 36 7.76 -37.92 -4.30
C GLU A 36 7.81 -36.42 -4.01
N GLN A 37 8.71 -36.03 -3.10
CA GLN A 37 8.84 -34.66 -2.59
C GLN A 37 7.56 -34.09 -1.94
N GLY A 38 6.68 -34.95 -1.42
CA GLY A 38 5.46 -34.54 -0.72
C GLY A 38 4.27 -34.29 -1.65
N GLY A 39 4.39 -34.50 -2.97
CA GLY A 39 3.33 -34.30 -3.94
C GLY A 39 3.77 -33.40 -5.09
N ALA A 40 4.02 -33.98 -6.26
CA ALA A 40 4.60 -33.30 -7.41
C ALA A 40 4.09 -33.89 -8.74
N ILE A 41 4.49 -33.28 -9.87
CA ILE A 41 4.26 -33.76 -11.22
C ILE A 41 5.58 -34.28 -11.81
N ARG A 42 5.59 -35.52 -12.30
CA ARG A 42 6.70 -36.14 -13.01
C ARG A 42 6.45 -36.12 -14.51
N LEU A 43 7.35 -35.52 -15.30
CA LEU A 43 7.23 -35.44 -16.75
C LEU A 43 7.75 -36.72 -17.44
N LEU A 44 6.98 -37.29 -18.36
CA LEU A 44 7.35 -38.47 -19.14
C LEU A 44 7.77 -38.08 -20.58
N PRO A 45 8.83 -38.69 -21.15
CA PRO A 45 9.66 -39.77 -20.60
C PRO A 45 10.85 -39.28 -19.75
N SER A 46 11.02 -37.97 -19.57
CA SER A 46 12.22 -37.38 -18.95
C SER A 46 12.47 -37.79 -17.49
N GLY A 47 11.43 -38.20 -16.76
CA GLY A 47 11.48 -38.55 -15.34
C GLY A 47 11.66 -37.38 -14.39
N ARG A 48 11.74 -36.13 -14.89
CA ARG A 48 11.94 -34.93 -14.06
C ARG A 48 10.71 -34.60 -13.23
N ILE A 49 10.91 -34.18 -11.99
CA ILE A 49 9.84 -33.95 -11.00
C ILE A 49 9.78 -32.46 -10.65
N TYR A 50 8.56 -31.92 -10.62
CA TYR A 50 8.28 -30.51 -10.34
C TYR A 50 7.11 -30.38 -9.38
N ARG A 51 7.30 -29.65 -8.28
CA ARG A 51 6.22 -29.35 -7.30
C ARG A 51 5.18 -28.36 -7.85
N SER A 52 5.61 -27.49 -8.77
CA SER A 52 4.77 -26.49 -9.43
C SER A 52 4.21 -27.03 -10.75
N PRO A 53 2.87 -27.08 -10.91
CA PRO A 53 2.25 -27.48 -12.17
C PRO A 53 2.65 -26.59 -13.35
N SER A 54 2.81 -25.28 -13.12
CA SER A 54 3.17 -24.31 -14.16
C SER A 54 4.61 -24.49 -14.61
N THR A 55 5.53 -24.77 -13.68
CA THR A 55 6.93 -25.11 -14.02
C THR A 55 7.00 -26.41 -14.80
N ALA A 56 6.22 -27.43 -14.41
CA ALA A 56 6.12 -28.67 -15.17
C ALA A 56 5.65 -28.43 -16.61
N ALA A 57 4.63 -27.57 -16.81
CA ALA A 57 4.11 -27.23 -18.12
C ALA A 57 5.13 -26.44 -18.97
N HIS A 58 5.81 -25.45 -18.37
CA HIS A 58 6.89 -24.70 -19.03
C HIS A 58 8.00 -25.63 -19.50
N VAL A 59 8.50 -26.52 -18.63
CA VAL A 59 9.59 -27.45 -18.98
C VAL A 59 9.14 -28.49 -20.01
N ALA A 60 7.90 -28.96 -19.95
CA ALA A 60 7.37 -29.92 -20.92
C ALA A 60 7.36 -29.34 -22.35
N VAL A 61 7.06 -28.04 -22.49
CA VAL A 61 7.05 -27.34 -23.78
C VAL A 61 8.43 -26.80 -24.17
N GLY A 62 9.26 -26.45 -23.18
CA GLY A 62 10.61 -25.91 -23.35
C GLY A 62 10.68 -24.40 -23.57
N TYR A 63 9.55 -23.71 -23.74
CA TYR A 63 9.45 -22.26 -23.90
C TYR A 63 8.04 -21.76 -23.59
N GLY A 64 7.92 -20.52 -23.10
CA GLY A 64 6.65 -19.85 -22.83
C GLY A 64 6.05 -20.18 -21.45
N SER A 65 5.28 -19.25 -20.90
CA SER A 65 4.62 -19.41 -19.60
C SER A 65 3.25 -20.05 -19.79
N PHE A 66 2.89 -21.00 -18.92
CA PHE A 66 1.62 -21.70 -18.96
C PHE A 66 1.03 -21.76 -17.56
N ASP A 67 -0.29 -21.56 -17.45
CA ASP A 67 -1.02 -21.91 -16.25
C ASP A 67 -1.12 -23.43 -16.14
N GLY A 68 -0.24 -24.03 -15.34
CA GLY A 68 -0.17 -25.46 -15.16
C GLY A 68 -1.44 -26.08 -14.60
N TRP A 69 -2.25 -25.32 -13.88
CA TRP A 69 -3.50 -25.83 -13.31
C TRP A 69 -4.54 -26.10 -14.38
N THR A 70 -4.61 -25.28 -15.44
CA THR A 70 -5.52 -25.49 -16.57
C THR A 70 -4.88 -26.29 -17.73
N ALA A 71 -3.54 -26.31 -17.79
CA ALA A 71 -2.80 -27.03 -18.84
C ALA A 71 -2.84 -28.57 -18.68
N TRP A 72 -2.67 -29.07 -17.46
CA TRP A 72 -2.63 -30.51 -17.19
C TRP A 72 -4.04 -31.09 -16.99
N GLN A 73 -4.36 -32.13 -17.76
CA GLN A 73 -5.65 -32.81 -17.74
C GLN A 73 -5.54 -34.26 -17.32
N LEU A 74 -6.46 -34.70 -16.48
CA LEU A 74 -6.66 -36.10 -16.10
C LEU A 74 -7.36 -36.89 -17.22
N ASP A 75 -7.31 -38.21 -17.09
CA ASP A 75 -8.13 -39.11 -17.90
C ASP A 75 -9.62 -38.77 -17.71
N GLY A 76 -10.26 -38.33 -18.80
CA GLY A 76 -11.62 -37.78 -18.80
C GLY A 76 -11.71 -36.27 -19.07
N GLY A 77 -10.58 -35.58 -19.27
CA GLY A 77 -10.55 -34.20 -19.74
C GLY A 77 -10.79 -33.13 -18.67
N ARG A 78 -10.86 -33.52 -17.40
CA ARG A 78 -10.86 -32.59 -16.25
C ARG A 78 -9.45 -32.06 -16.02
N ASP A 79 -9.30 -30.75 -15.88
CA ASP A 79 -8.01 -30.14 -15.55
C ASP A 79 -7.73 -30.15 -14.04
N LEU A 80 -6.46 -29.94 -13.67
CA LEU A 80 -6.04 -29.87 -12.27
C LEU A 80 -6.71 -28.72 -11.52
N ASP A 81 -7.03 -27.63 -12.21
CA ASP A 81 -7.76 -26.49 -11.65
C ASP A 81 -9.16 -26.88 -11.20
N SER A 82 -9.89 -27.69 -11.96
CA SER A 82 -11.20 -28.23 -11.59
C SER A 82 -11.12 -29.09 -10.33
N VAL A 83 -10.08 -29.92 -10.20
CA VAL A 83 -9.84 -30.75 -9.01
C VAL A 83 -9.47 -29.87 -7.81
N ARG A 84 -8.70 -28.80 -8.04
CA ARG A 84 -8.39 -27.81 -7.02
C ARG A 84 -9.63 -27.09 -6.50
N GLN A 85 -10.54 -26.69 -7.39
CA GLN A 85 -11.82 -26.09 -6.98
C GLN A 85 -12.68 -27.08 -6.18
N GLN A 86 -12.67 -28.37 -6.54
CA GLN A 86 -13.37 -29.40 -5.78
C GLN A 86 -12.86 -29.51 -4.34
N LEU A 87 -11.54 -29.43 -4.12
CA LEU A 87 -10.99 -29.47 -2.75
C LEU A 87 -11.41 -28.24 -1.93
N LEU A 88 -11.38 -27.06 -2.54
CA LEU A 88 -11.81 -25.84 -1.87
C LEU A 88 -13.30 -25.91 -1.49
N ASP A 89 -14.15 -26.43 -2.38
CA ASP A 89 -15.57 -26.66 -2.09
C ASP A 89 -15.76 -27.63 -0.91
N GLN A 90 -15.00 -28.74 -0.86
CA GLN A 90 -15.05 -29.73 0.24
C GLN A 90 -14.59 -29.13 1.58
N ALA A 91 -13.47 -28.40 1.59
CA ALA A 91 -12.96 -27.76 2.80
C ALA A 91 -13.95 -26.73 3.38
N VAL A 92 -14.66 -26.00 2.51
CA VAL A 92 -15.72 -25.07 2.90
C VAL A 92 -16.97 -25.78 3.46
N GLU A 93 -17.31 -26.96 2.95
CA GLU A 93 -18.42 -27.77 3.49
C GLU A 93 -18.06 -28.40 4.85
N GLU A 94 -16.83 -28.87 5.04
CA GLU A 94 -16.35 -29.44 6.30
C GLU A 94 -16.25 -28.38 7.42
N SER A 95 -15.71 -27.20 7.10
CA SER A 95 -15.65 -26.06 8.04
C SER A 95 -17.04 -25.56 8.42
N ALA A 96 -18.05 -25.64 7.53
CA ALA A 96 -19.42 -25.27 7.84
C ALA A 96 -20.17 -26.28 8.74
N GLN A 97 -19.66 -27.50 8.90
CA GLN A 97 -20.25 -28.56 9.74
C GLN A 97 -19.69 -28.57 11.17
N THR A 98 -18.66 -27.76 11.45
CA THR A 98 -18.05 -27.62 12.77
C THR A 98 -18.62 -26.37 13.45
N PRO A 99 -19.43 -26.47 14.54
CA PRO A 99 -19.94 -25.29 15.23
C PRO A 99 -18.77 -24.54 15.89
N SER A 100 -18.61 -23.26 15.59
CA SER A 100 -17.76 -22.36 16.37
C SER A 100 -18.46 -22.05 17.70
N GLU A 101 -17.96 -22.62 18.79
CA GLU A 101 -18.26 -22.17 20.15
C GLU A 101 -17.52 -20.84 20.38
N ASP A 102 -18.06 -19.72 19.89
CA ASP A 102 -17.71 -18.36 20.34
C ASP A 102 -18.66 -17.35 19.64
N GLU A 103 -19.91 -17.29 20.12
CA GLU A 103 -20.77 -16.12 19.93
C GLU A 103 -21.12 -15.56 21.31
N ASP A 104 -20.20 -14.79 21.89
CA ASP A 104 -20.55 -13.80 22.90
C ASP A 104 -19.79 -12.49 22.64
N ALA A 105 -20.57 -11.40 22.68
CA ALA A 105 -20.22 -9.99 22.81
C ALA A 105 -20.27 -9.07 21.57
N GLY A 106 -21.16 -8.07 21.67
CA GLY A 106 -20.85 -6.69 21.28
C GLY A 106 -21.60 -6.14 20.06
N ASP A 107 -22.71 -5.46 20.32
CA ASP A 107 -23.47 -4.66 19.36
C ASP A 107 -22.69 -3.35 19.05
N GLU A 108 -21.84 -3.36 18.02
CA GLU A 108 -21.38 -2.17 17.27
C GLU A 108 -21.27 -2.51 15.77
N PRO A 109 -21.66 -1.61 14.84
CA PRO A 109 -21.61 -1.89 13.41
C PRO A 109 -20.18 -1.72 12.88
N THR A 110 -19.30 -2.67 13.19
CA THR A 110 -18.07 -2.89 12.43
C THR A 110 -18.44 -3.69 11.17
N THR A 111 -17.89 -3.33 10.02
CA THR A 111 -18.00 -4.09 8.78
C THR A 111 -17.46 -5.50 9.00
N ALA A 112 -18.34 -6.44 9.38
CA ALA A 112 -17.97 -7.80 9.75
C ALA A 112 -17.23 -8.49 8.59
N ALA A 113 -16.07 -9.08 8.91
CA ALA A 113 -15.31 -9.90 7.98
C ALA A 113 -16.23 -10.98 7.38
N LEU A 114 -16.10 -11.25 6.09
CA LEU A 114 -16.85 -12.34 5.48
C LEU A 114 -16.33 -13.67 6.01
N SER A 115 -17.26 -14.61 6.24
CA SER A 115 -16.89 -15.99 6.54
C SER A 115 -16.03 -16.58 5.42
N GLU A 116 -15.25 -17.63 5.73
CA GLU A 116 -14.45 -18.33 4.71
C GLU A 116 -15.30 -18.83 3.54
N LYS A 117 -16.50 -19.32 3.85
CA LYS A 117 -17.51 -19.75 2.87
C LYS A 117 -17.96 -18.61 1.95
N GLU A 118 -18.28 -17.44 2.50
CA GLU A 118 -18.71 -16.29 1.71
C GLU A 118 -17.60 -15.73 0.82
N ARG A 119 -16.35 -15.70 1.33
CA ARG A 119 -15.17 -15.31 0.55
C ARG A 119 -14.96 -16.24 -0.63
N HIS A 120 -14.98 -17.55 -0.39
CA HIS A 120 -14.87 -18.57 -1.43
C HIS A 120 -15.94 -18.41 -2.50
N LEU A 121 -17.21 -18.27 -2.10
CA LEU A 121 -18.32 -18.08 -3.04
C LEU A 121 -18.18 -16.79 -3.88
N ARG A 122 -17.76 -15.67 -3.27
CA ARG A 122 -17.52 -14.42 -4.00
C ARG A 122 -16.37 -14.55 -5.00
N LEU A 123 -15.25 -15.15 -4.61
CA LEU A 123 -14.11 -15.36 -5.50
C LEU A 123 -14.44 -16.30 -6.65
N ARG A 124 -15.22 -17.37 -6.39
CA ARG A 124 -15.75 -18.26 -7.43
C ARG A 124 -16.65 -17.52 -8.42
N ALA A 125 -17.57 -16.69 -7.93
CA ALA A 125 -18.44 -15.87 -8.78
C ALA A 125 -17.63 -14.88 -9.63
N ALA A 126 -16.64 -14.20 -9.03
CA ALA A 126 -15.75 -13.28 -9.73
C ALA A 126 -14.95 -13.99 -10.83
N ARG A 127 -14.46 -15.21 -10.57
CA ARG A 127 -13.77 -16.05 -11.55
C ARG A 127 -14.68 -16.43 -12.73
N GLN A 128 -15.94 -16.78 -12.46
CA GLN A 128 -16.90 -17.09 -13.51
C GLN A 128 -17.22 -15.86 -14.37
N ALA A 129 -17.47 -14.72 -13.73
CA ALA A 129 -17.71 -13.46 -14.44
C ALA A 129 -16.50 -13.03 -15.30
N ALA A 130 -15.27 -13.19 -14.78
CA ALA A 130 -14.05 -12.93 -15.53
C ALA A 130 -13.89 -13.89 -16.74
N ALA A 131 -14.33 -15.15 -16.63
CA ALA A 131 -14.32 -16.10 -17.74
C ALA A 131 -15.28 -15.69 -18.88
N GLU A 132 -16.35 -14.99 -18.53
CA GLU A 132 -17.35 -14.45 -19.46
C GLU A 132 -16.97 -13.05 -19.99
N ASN A 133 -15.72 -12.60 -19.81
CA ASN A 133 -15.24 -11.24 -20.14
C ASN A 133 -16.00 -10.12 -19.43
N ARG A 134 -16.54 -10.39 -18.24
CA ARG A 134 -17.21 -9.41 -17.37
C ARG A 134 -16.49 -9.36 -16.01
N PRO A 135 -15.24 -8.86 -15.96
CA PRO A 135 -14.49 -8.82 -14.71
C PRO A 135 -15.18 -7.93 -13.68
N GLN A 136 -15.26 -8.42 -12.45
CA GLN A 136 -15.84 -7.66 -11.35
C GLN A 136 -14.88 -6.52 -10.96
N THR A 137 -15.43 -5.32 -10.76
CA THR A 137 -14.70 -4.14 -10.28
C THR A 137 -15.10 -3.85 -8.83
N LEU A 138 -14.12 -3.59 -7.97
CA LEU A 138 -14.33 -3.21 -6.57
C LEU A 138 -13.19 -2.31 -6.08
N LEU A 139 -13.40 -1.56 -5.01
CA LEU A 139 -12.36 -0.77 -4.37
C LEU A 139 -11.40 -1.67 -3.58
N VAL A 140 -10.13 -1.26 -3.45
CA VAL A 140 -9.18 -2.01 -2.62
C VAL A 140 -9.64 -2.10 -1.15
N ARG A 141 -10.25 -1.05 -0.60
CA ARG A 141 -10.86 -1.09 0.75
C ARG A 141 -11.98 -2.14 0.88
N GLU A 142 -12.74 -2.37 -0.18
CA GLU A 142 -13.81 -3.39 -0.18
C GLU A 142 -13.19 -4.79 -0.23
N LEU A 143 -12.12 -4.97 -1.00
CA LEU A 143 -11.38 -6.23 -1.07
C LEU A 143 -10.75 -6.59 0.28
N LEU A 144 -10.10 -5.63 0.95
CA LEU A 144 -9.56 -5.82 2.30
C LEU A 144 -10.66 -6.10 3.32
N GLY A 145 -11.79 -5.40 3.20
CA GLY A 145 -12.97 -5.60 4.04
C GLY A 145 -13.56 -7.01 3.96
N TRP A 146 -13.33 -7.76 2.87
CA TRP A 146 -13.73 -9.18 2.84
C TRP A 146 -13.00 -10.02 3.90
N TRP A 147 -11.81 -9.60 4.33
CA TRP A 147 -11.05 -10.21 5.42
C TRP A 147 -11.20 -9.46 6.76
N GLY A 148 -12.07 -8.45 6.84
CA GLY A 148 -12.26 -7.63 8.05
C GLY A 148 -11.16 -6.59 8.29
N GLU A 149 -10.31 -6.33 7.31
CA GLU A 149 -9.13 -5.48 7.46
C GLU A 149 -9.34 -4.11 6.80
N TYR A 150 -8.81 -3.07 7.44
CA TYR A 150 -8.92 -1.68 6.97
C TYR A 150 -7.66 -1.19 6.24
N GLY A 151 -6.56 -1.94 6.34
CA GLY A 151 -5.26 -1.58 5.80
C GLY A 151 -4.50 -2.76 5.22
N ARG A 152 -3.41 -2.46 4.51
CA ARG A 152 -2.46 -3.48 4.03
C ARG A 152 -1.55 -3.92 5.18
N GLY A 153 -1.14 -5.18 5.15
CA GLY A 153 -0.29 -5.78 6.19
C GLY A 153 -0.20 -7.29 5.96
N VAL A 154 -0.24 -8.06 7.05
CA VAL A 154 -0.20 -9.55 7.01
C VAL A 154 -1.36 -10.15 6.19
N VAL A 155 -2.46 -9.41 6.01
CA VAL A 155 -3.60 -9.83 5.19
C VAL A 155 -3.28 -9.89 3.69
N THR A 156 -2.29 -9.12 3.21
CA THR A 156 -1.93 -9.06 1.78
C THR A 156 -1.62 -10.45 1.23
N GLU A 157 -0.77 -11.22 1.92
CA GLU A 157 -0.39 -12.57 1.50
C GLU A 157 -1.60 -13.53 1.50
N LYS A 158 -2.50 -13.38 2.48
CA LYS A 158 -3.73 -14.18 2.56
C LYS A 158 -4.65 -13.90 1.36
N ILE A 159 -4.78 -12.63 0.97
CA ILE A 159 -5.58 -12.20 -0.18
C ILE A 159 -4.96 -12.70 -1.48
N GLU A 160 -3.65 -12.50 -1.67
CA GLU A 160 -2.93 -12.97 -2.86
C GLU A 160 -3.03 -14.50 -3.01
N THR A 161 -2.87 -15.24 -1.91
CA THR A 161 -3.03 -16.69 -1.89
C THR A 161 -4.46 -17.11 -2.25
N ALA A 162 -5.48 -16.42 -1.71
CA ALA A 162 -6.87 -16.71 -2.01
C ALA A 162 -7.24 -16.41 -3.47
N LEU A 163 -6.75 -15.30 -4.03
CA LEU A 163 -6.88 -14.96 -5.44
C LEU A 163 -6.20 -16.01 -6.33
N ALA A 164 -4.97 -16.40 -6.00
CA ALA A 164 -4.22 -17.42 -6.74
C ALA A 164 -4.88 -18.81 -6.70
N ASN A 165 -5.47 -19.20 -5.57
CA ASN A 165 -6.26 -20.43 -5.44
C ASN A 165 -7.48 -20.43 -6.38
N HIS A 166 -7.97 -19.24 -6.75
CA HIS A 166 -9.08 -19.04 -7.69
C HIS A 166 -8.63 -18.64 -9.11
N SER A 167 -7.34 -18.69 -9.43
CA SER A 167 -6.77 -18.19 -10.70
C SER A 167 -7.19 -16.76 -11.04
N LEU A 168 -7.31 -15.91 -10.02
CA LEU A 168 -7.62 -14.49 -10.15
C LEU A 168 -6.38 -13.64 -9.87
N VAL A 169 -6.34 -12.47 -10.50
CA VAL A 169 -5.42 -11.38 -10.20
C VAL A 169 -6.19 -10.07 -10.16
N THR A 170 -5.61 -9.05 -9.53
CA THR A 170 -6.17 -7.69 -9.56
C THR A 170 -5.44 -6.86 -10.61
N VAL A 171 -6.20 -6.11 -11.41
CA VAL A 171 -5.66 -5.17 -12.40
C VAL A 171 -6.28 -3.78 -12.18
N PRO A 172 -5.47 -2.76 -11.80
CA PRO A 172 -4.06 -2.87 -11.39
C PRO A 172 -3.87 -3.72 -10.11
N PRO A 173 -2.64 -4.18 -9.80
CA PRO A 173 -2.37 -4.91 -8.56
C PRO A 173 -2.80 -4.08 -7.34
N PHE A 174 -3.65 -4.64 -6.49
CA PHE A 174 -4.22 -3.93 -5.33
C PHE A 174 -3.16 -3.47 -4.31
N THR A 175 -1.96 -4.06 -4.35
CA THR A 175 -0.80 -3.69 -3.53
C THR A 175 -0.09 -2.43 -4.01
N GLN A 176 -0.28 -2.03 -5.28
CA GLN A 176 0.45 -0.94 -5.94
C GLN A 176 -0.38 0.34 -6.14
N VAL A 177 -1.63 0.37 -5.67
CA VAL A 177 -2.54 1.51 -5.86
C VAL A 177 -3.04 2.08 -4.53
N SER A 178 -3.91 3.08 -4.50
CA SER A 178 -4.50 3.56 -3.24
C SER A 178 -5.64 2.65 -2.75
N LEU A 179 -6.04 2.77 -1.49
CA LEU A 179 -7.18 2.01 -0.94
C LEU A 179 -8.52 2.36 -1.61
N ASP A 180 -8.61 3.56 -2.17
CA ASP A 180 -9.76 4.11 -2.89
C ASP A 180 -9.71 3.86 -4.40
N THR A 181 -8.68 3.17 -4.88
CA THR A 181 -8.58 2.82 -6.30
C THR A 181 -9.47 1.61 -6.60
N ALA A 182 -10.21 1.68 -7.70
CA ALA A 182 -10.97 0.55 -8.22
C ALA A 182 -10.05 -0.44 -8.94
N VAL A 183 -10.08 -1.71 -8.50
CA VAL A 183 -9.34 -2.82 -9.12
C VAL A 183 -10.30 -3.81 -9.76
N GLN A 184 -9.85 -4.45 -10.83
CA GLN A 184 -10.62 -5.49 -11.50
C GLN A 184 -10.11 -6.88 -11.15
N LEU A 185 -11.00 -7.78 -10.75
CA LEU A 185 -10.73 -9.20 -10.63
C LEU A 185 -10.75 -9.82 -12.03
N GLN A 186 -9.57 -10.09 -12.57
CA GLN A 186 -9.39 -10.72 -13.87
C GLN A 186 -8.81 -12.12 -13.69
N ARG A 187 -9.00 -12.99 -14.68
CA ARG A 187 -8.25 -14.26 -14.70
C ARG A 187 -6.77 -13.95 -14.79
N ALA A 188 -5.96 -14.71 -14.06
CA ALA A 188 -4.52 -14.67 -14.20
C ALA A 188 -4.17 -14.82 -15.69
N PRO A 189 -3.43 -13.86 -16.28
CA PRO A 189 -2.98 -13.99 -17.65
C PRO A 189 -2.18 -15.29 -17.79
N VAL A 190 -2.48 -16.07 -18.83
CA VAL A 190 -1.45 -16.94 -19.40
C VAL A 190 -0.53 -15.98 -20.14
N GLU A 191 0.65 -15.67 -19.59
CA GLU A 191 1.62 -14.80 -20.27
C GLU A 191 1.98 -15.42 -21.63
N GLU A 192 1.33 -14.98 -22.69
CA GLU A 192 1.88 -15.08 -24.05
C GLU A 192 3.04 -14.08 -24.10
N ALA A 193 4.26 -14.62 -24.20
CA ALA A 193 5.50 -13.87 -24.11
C ALA A 193 5.53 -12.64 -25.04
N PRO A 194 6.13 -11.51 -24.60
CA PRO A 194 6.79 -10.60 -25.52
C PRO A 194 8.03 -11.32 -26.10
N GLY A 195 8.28 -11.10 -27.39
CA GLY A 195 9.39 -11.73 -28.12
C GLY A 195 10.78 -11.42 -27.54
N ASP A 196 11.62 -12.45 -27.60
CA ASP A 196 13.09 -12.51 -27.53
C ASP A 196 13.85 -11.36 -26.84
N GLY A 197 14.58 -11.73 -25.78
CA GLY A 197 15.84 -11.05 -25.45
C GLY A 197 16.12 -10.81 -23.97
N ALA A 198 16.23 -11.85 -23.14
CA ALA A 198 17.02 -11.80 -21.92
C ALA A 198 17.51 -13.22 -21.54
N PRO A 199 18.78 -13.40 -21.13
CA PRO A 199 19.31 -14.72 -20.87
C PRO A 199 18.71 -15.26 -19.57
N ALA A 200 18.25 -16.51 -19.63
CA ALA A 200 17.88 -17.28 -18.46
C ALA A 200 19.08 -17.37 -17.52
N ARG A 201 18.92 -16.87 -16.29
CA ARG A 201 19.81 -17.21 -15.19
C ARG A 201 19.46 -18.63 -14.74
N ASP A 202 20.48 -19.49 -14.73
CA ASP A 202 20.45 -20.79 -14.07
C ASP A 202 20.17 -20.56 -12.57
N ASP A 203 18.95 -20.84 -12.14
CA ASP A 203 18.63 -21.02 -10.72
C ASP A 203 18.48 -22.54 -10.48
N LEU A 204 19.62 -23.17 -10.20
CA LEU A 204 19.67 -24.45 -9.52
C LEU A 204 19.47 -24.21 -8.01
N ASP A 205 18.63 -25.04 -7.41
CA ASP A 205 18.25 -25.15 -6.00
C ASP A 205 19.19 -24.50 -4.97
N GLY A 206 18.57 -23.70 -4.10
CA GLY A 206 19.12 -23.20 -2.86
C GLY A 206 18.04 -22.42 -2.11
N ASP A 207 17.22 -23.13 -1.33
CA ASP A 207 16.36 -22.55 -0.29
C ASP A 207 17.25 -21.80 0.72
N GLU A 208 17.47 -20.51 0.45
CA GLU A 208 17.44 -19.53 1.52
C GLU A 208 16.08 -18.84 1.41
N GLU A 209 15.23 -19.01 2.43
CA GLU A 209 14.13 -18.09 2.70
C GLU A 209 14.74 -16.69 2.82
N ARG A 210 14.91 -16.02 1.68
CA ARG A 210 15.13 -14.58 1.65
C ARG A 210 13.92 -14.01 2.34
N PRO A 211 14.07 -13.27 3.46
CA PRO A 211 12.93 -12.63 4.08
C PRO A 211 12.24 -11.82 2.98
N VAL A 212 10.98 -12.16 2.72
CA VAL A 212 10.13 -11.45 1.78
C VAL A 212 10.16 -10.00 2.23
N ARG A 213 10.92 -9.15 1.53
CA ARG A 213 10.87 -7.71 1.77
C ARG A 213 9.46 -7.31 1.42
N GLU A 214 8.70 -6.88 2.43
CA GLU A 214 7.42 -6.22 2.20
C GLU A 214 7.65 -5.16 1.12
N PRO A 215 6.92 -5.21 -0.01
CA PRO A 215 7.08 -4.21 -1.06
C PRO A 215 6.85 -2.83 -0.45
N GLY A 216 7.82 -1.94 -0.62
CA GLY A 216 7.71 -0.55 -0.19
C GLY A 216 6.54 0.16 -0.87
N PRO A 217 6.14 1.34 -0.37
CA PRO A 217 5.11 2.14 -1.02
C PRO A 217 5.54 2.47 -2.45
N THR A 218 4.63 2.30 -3.39
CA THR A 218 4.85 2.65 -4.80
C THR A 218 4.21 3.99 -5.13
N VAL A 219 4.61 4.60 -6.25
CA VAL A 219 4.04 5.86 -6.75
C VAL A 219 2.52 5.81 -6.85
N GLY A 220 1.95 4.70 -7.31
CA GLY A 220 0.51 4.53 -7.49
C GLY A 220 -0.31 4.52 -6.19
N THR A 221 0.35 4.39 -5.03
CA THR A 221 -0.33 4.47 -3.73
C THR A 221 -0.84 5.88 -3.41
N ILE A 222 -0.26 6.91 -4.02
CA ILE A 222 -0.71 8.30 -3.91
C ILE A 222 -1.85 8.53 -4.90
N VAL A 223 -2.99 9.01 -4.41
CA VAL A 223 -4.23 9.12 -5.19
C VAL A 223 -4.07 9.96 -6.45
N SER A 224 -3.35 11.10 -6.37
CA SER A 224 -3.12 11.99 -7.52
C SER A 224 -2.34 11.32 -8.64
N ALA A 225 -1.44 10.40 -8.31
CA ALA A 225 -0.61 9.68 -9.28
C ALA A 225 -1.46 8.83 -10.23
N MET A 226 -2.65 8.39 -9.80
CA MET A 226 -3.60 7.57 -10.58
C MET A 226 -4.85 8.34 -11.01
N GLY A 227 -4.92 9.64 -10.71
CA GLY A 227 -6.05 10.50 -11.06
C GLY A 227 -6.05 10.93 -12.52
N GLU A 228 -7.22 11.36 -12.99
CA GLU A 228 -7.33 12.06 -14.27
C GLU A 228 -6.63 13.43 -14.19
N VAL A 229 -5.85 13.76 -15.21
CA VAL A 229 -5.11 15.02 -15.28
C VAL A 229 -5.72 15.98 -16.29
N VAL A 230 -5.87 17.22 -15.90
CA VAL A 230 -6.13 18.31 -16.84
C VAL A 230 -4.89 18.50 -17.69
N SER A 231 -5.01 18.36 -19.00
CA SER A 231 -3.91 18.43 -19.95
C SER A 231 -4.24 19.32 -21.14
N VAL A 232 -3.20 19.71 -21.90
CA VAL A 232 -3.35 20.48 -23.15
C VAL A 232 -2.83 19.68 -24.34
N SER A 233 -3.45 19.90 -25.50
CA SER A 233 -2.95 19.39 -26.77
C SER A 233 -1.70 20.19 -27.21
N PRO A 234 -0.74 19.59 -27.94
CA PRO A 234 0.37 20.32 -28.55
C PRO A 234 -0.07 21.41 -29.55
N GLN A 235 -1.30 21.31 -30.05
CA GLN A 235 -1.89 22.32 -30.95
C GLN A 235 -2.65 23.43 -30.21
N ALA A 236 -2.75 23.37 -28.88
CA ALA A 236 -3.43 24.40 -28.10
C ALA A 236 -2.63 25.72 -28.12
N THR A 237 -3.33 26.83 -27.88
CA THR A 237 -2.69 28.14 -27.76
C THR A 237 -2.04 28.31 -26.39
N LEU A 238 -1.08 29.22 -26.30
CA LEU A 238 -0.44 29.55 -25.04
C LEU A 238 -1.46 30.13 -24.04
N GLU A 239 -2.41 30.92 -24.53
CA GLU A 239 -3.51 31.52 -23.75
C GLU A 239 -4.43 30.45 -23.16
N ASN A 240 -4.69 29.37 -23.89
CA ASN A 240 -5.49 28.25 -23.38
C ASN A 240 -4.77 27.58 -22.19
N ALA A 241 -3.48 27.29 -22.32
CA ALA A 241 -2.69 26.71 -21.23
C ALA A 241 -2.63 27.64 -20.00
N VAL A 242 -2.37 28.93 -20.21
CA VAL A 242 -2.37 29.96 -19.13
C VAL A 242 -3.72 30.02 -18.43
N THR A 243 -4.83 29.97 -19.17
CA THR A 243 -6.17 29.99 -18.60
C THR A 243 -6.44 28.75 -17.73
N LEU A 244 -6.03 27.56 -18.20
CA LEU A 244 -6.18 26.33 -17.43
C LEU A 244 -5.32 26.32 -16.16
N LEU A 245 -4.10 26.86 -16.22
CA LEU A 245 -3.24 27.03 -15.04
C LEU A 245 -3.93 27.93 -14.00
N LEU A 246 -4.48 29.07 -14.42
CA LEU A 246 -5.14 30.03 -13.52
C LEU A 246 -6.44 29.50 -12.93
N LEU A 247 -7.32 28.91 -13.75
CA LEU A 247 -8.64 28.46 -13.30
C LEU A 247 -8.56 27.34 -12.27
N ASN A 248 -7.52 26.51 -12.35
CA ASN A 248 -7.36 25.34 -11.49
C ASN A 248 -6.25 25.52 -10.44
N ASP A 249 -5.65 26.70 -10.36
CA ASP A 249 -4.50 27.00 -9.48
C ASP A 249 -3.33 26.00 -9.63
N PHE A 250 -3.05 25.64 -10.89
CA PHE A 250 -1.97 24.71 -11.23
C PHE A 250 -0.67 25.45 -11.56
N SER A 251 0.45 24.79 -11.27
CA SER A 251 1.78 25.27 -11.65
C SER A 251 2.31 24.62 -12.95
N GLN A 252 1.69 23.54 -13.37
CA GLN A 252 2.07 22.75 -14.54
C GLN A 252 0.87 22.08 -15.20
N LEU A 253 0.97 21.83 -16.51
CA LEU A 253 0.03 21.03 -17.28
C LEU A 253 0.80 20.02 -18.14
N PRO A 254 0.40 18.74 -18.14
CA PRO A 254 0.88 17.78 -19.12
C PRO A 254 0.47 18.19 -20.54
N VAL A 255 1.37 17.98 -21.51
CA VAL A 255 1.07 18.15 -22.93
C VAL A 255 0.90 16.78 -23.57
N ILE A 256 -0.33 16.47 -24.02
CA ILE A 256 -0.72 15.13 -24.43
C ILE A 256 -1.33 15.16 -25.83
N ALA A 257 -0.88 14.24 -26.70
CA ALA A 257 -1.48 13.99 -28.02
C ALA A 257 -2.08 12.58 -28.04
N GLY A 258 -3.39 12.46 -27.84
CA GLY A 258 -4.06 11.16 -27.69
C GLY A 258 -3.61 10.46 -26.41
N ARG A 259 -2.84 9.36 -26.54
CA ARG A 259 -2.22 8.66 -25.39
C ARG A 259 -0.71 8.93 -25.25
N GLN A 260 -0.14 9.74 -26.16
CA GLN A 260 1.29 10.01 -26.18
C GLN A 260 1.60 11.26 -25.37
N LEU A 261 2.51 11.12 -24.41
CA LEU A 261 3.07 12.24 -23.67
C LEU A 261 4.07 13.00 -24.57
N LYS A 262 3.94 14.32 -24.63
CA LYS A 262 4.85 15.22 -25.38
C LYS A 262 5.73 16.08 -24.48
N GLY A 263 5.45 16.12 -23.18
CA GLY A 263 6.17 16.92 -22.20
C GLY A 263 5.20 17.61 -21.26
N ALA A 264 5.62 18.73 -20.69
CA ALA A 264 4.78 19.57 -19.85
C ALA A 264 5.02 21.05 -20.16
N VAL A 265 4.07 21.88 -19.76
CA VAL A 265 4.21 23.33 -19.72
C VAL A 265 4.04 23.81 -18.28
N THR A 266 4.88 24.75 -17.85
CA THR A 266 4.87 25.31 -16.49
C THR A 266 4.89 26.83 -16.55
N TRP A 267 4.53 27.50 -15.45
CA TRP A 267 4.70 28.97 -15.38
C TRP A 267 6.13 29.41 -15.71
N LYS A 268 7.13 28.65 -15.22
CA LYS A 268 8.55 28.89 -15.48
C LYS A 268 8.88 28.75 -16.97
N SER A 269 8.41 27.71 -17.64
CA SER A 269 8.70 27.49 -19.06
C SER A 269 8.00 28.52 -19.95
N ILE A 270 6.77 28.90 -19.62
CA ILE A 270 6.03 29.98 -20.31
C ILE A 270 6.78 31.31 -20.18
N ALA A 271 7.21 31.67 -18.97
CA ALA A 271 7.93 32.91 -18.74
C ALA A 271 9.27 32.95 -19.51
N GLN A 272 10.01 31.84 -19.51
CA GLN A 272 11.26 31.72 -20.26
C GLN A 272 11.04 31.81 -21.78
N ALA A 273 10.02 31.14 -22.31
CA ALA A 273 9.68 31.18 -23.73
C ALA A 273 9.31 32.61 -24.17
N ARG A 274 8.44 33.28 -23.41
CA ARG A 274 8.04 34.68 -23.68
C ARG A 274 9.20 35.65 -23.59
N HIS A 275 10.11 35.46 -22.64
CA HIS A 275 11.30 36.30 -22.51
C HIS A 275 12.25 36.15 -23.71
N ARG A 276 12.38 34.94 -24.24
CA ARG A 276 13.20 34.67 -25.44
C ARG A 276 12.53 35.15 -26.73
N LYS A 277 11.20 35.03 -26.82
CA LYS A 277 10.39 35.36 -28.01
C LYS A 277 9.01 35.83 -27.57
N ALA A 278 8.70 37.11 -27.80
CA ALA A 278 7.43 37.71 -27.39
C ALA A 278 6.21 36.96 -27.98
N ASP A 279 6.29 36.56 -29.25
CA ASP A 279 5.24 35.80 -29.96
C ASP A 279 5.47 34.27 -29.89
N CYS A 280 5.91 33.77 -28.73
CA CYS A 280 6.13 32.33 -28.55
C CYS A 280 4.81 31.55 -28.59
N THR A 281 4.86 30.35 -29.19
CA THR A 281 3.76 29.39 -29.20
C THR A 281 3.81 28.49 -27.98
N LEU A 282 2.78 27.65 -27.78
CA LEU A 282 2.79 26.66 -26.71
C LEU A 282 3.99 25.70 -26.85
N ILE A 283 4.29 25.25 -28.07
CA ILE A 283 5.41 24.34 -28.37
C ILE A 283 6.75 24.94 -27.93
N ASP A 284 6.93 26.26 -28.08
CA ASP A 284 8.14 26.97 -27.64
C ASP A 284 8.32 26.95 -26.11
N ALA A 285 7.23 26.68 -25.36
CA ALA A 285 7.21 26.59 -23.89
C ALA A 285 7.13 25.15 -23.36
N VAL A 286 7.07 24.14 -24.23
CA VAL A 286 7.06 22.74 -23.80
C VAL A 286 8.46 22.34 -23.32
N VAL A 287 8.51 21.70 -22.16
CA VAL A 287 9.72 21.11 -21.60
C VAL A 287 9.57 19.61 -21.47
N ASP A 288 10.70 18.89 -21.49
CA ASP A 288 10.72 17.47 -21.19
C ASP A 288 10.23 17.24 -19.77
N ALA A 289 9.25 16.36 -19.62
CA ALA A 289 8.69 15.97 -18.34
C ALA A 289 9.15 14.55 -18.01
N ARG A 290 9.62 14.34 -16.79
CA ARG A 290 10.04 13.01 -16.34
C ARG A 290 8.80 12.13 -16.17
N GLU A 291 8.81 10.99 -16.85
CA GLU A 291 7.76 9.98 -16.76
C GLU A 291 8.25 8.79 -15.92
N VAL A 292 7.42 8.33 -14.99
CA VAL A 292 7.63 7.12 -14.18
C VAL A 292 6.41 6.21 -14.28
N ARG A 293 6.60 4.91 -14.06
CA ARG A 293 5.46 3.99 -13.96
C ARG A 293 4.89 4.00 -12.55
N PHE A 294 3.60 3.72 -12.43
CA PHE A 294 2.91 3.67 -11.14
C PHE A 294 3.47 2.64 -10.15
N ASP A 295 4.11 1.59 -10.64
CA ASP A 295 4.69 0.49 -9.88
C ASP A 295 6.13 0.76 -9.38
N HIS A 296 6.70 1.93 -9.69
CA HIS A 296 8.01 2.31 -9.16
C HIS A 296 7.94 2.56 -7.66
N ASP A 297 9.03 2.23 -6.95
CA ASP A 297 9.19 2.55 -5.54
C ASP A 297 9.14 4.07 -5.33
N LEU A 298 8.34 4.50 -4.35
CA LEU A 298 8.15 5.91 -4.07
C LEU A 298 9.45 6.56 -3.59
N VAL A 299 10.21 5.89 -2.73
CA VAL A 299 11.45 6.42 -2.12
C VAL A 299 12.49 6.69 -3.20
N ASP A 300 12.59 5.80 -4.19
CA ASP A 300 13.53 5.95 -5.30
C ASP A 300 13.22 7.17 -6.18
N VAL A 301 11.95 7.59 -6.28
CA VAL A 301 11.56 8.76 -7.09
C VAL A 301 11.59 10.08 -6.32
N LEU A 302 11.64 10.07 -4.98
CA LEU A 302 11.61 11.29 -4.16
C LEU A 302 12.73 12.30 -4.51
N PRO A 303 14.01 11.90 -4.72
CA PRO A 303 15.05 12.86 -5.08
C PRO A 303 14.76 13.55 -6.41
N VAL A 304 14.29 12.79 -7.41
CA VAL A 304 13.95 13.33 -8.72
C VAL A 304 12.74 14.26 -8.63
N LEU A 305 11.72 13.87 -7.86
CA LEU A 305 10.53 14.68 -7.63
C LEU A 305 10.88 16.03 -6.95
N ALA A 306 11.80 16.02 -5.99
CA ALA A 306 12.26 17.23 -5.31
C ALA A 306 13.02 18.17 -6.26
N ASP A 307 13.75 17.63 -7.23
CA ASP A 307 14.49 18.43 -8.23
C ASP A 307 13.58 18.99 -9.34
N THR A 308 12.51 18.28 -9.71
CA THR A 308 11.64 18.63 -10.84
C THR A 308 10.27 19.20 -10.45
N ASP A 309 9.96 19.30 -9.16
CA ASP A 309 8.66 19.70 -8.54
C ASP A 309 7.48 18.75 -8.81
N PHE A 310 7.50 18.05 -9.95
CA PHE A 310 6.49 17.08 -10.35
C PHE A 310 7.07 15.96 -11.24
N LEU A 311 6.35 14.85 -11.29
CA LEU A 311 6.56 13.72 -12.18
C LEU A 311 5.25 13.37 -12.88
N LEU A 312 5.32 12.90 -14.12
CA LEU A 312 4.18 12.31 -14.81
C LEU A 312 4.18 10.81 -14.59
N VAL A 313 3.01 10.26 -14.29
CA VAL A 313 2.88 8.87 -13.87
C VAL A 313 2.09 8.11 -14.92
N ARG A 314 2.68 7.05 -15.48
CA ARG A 314 1.97 6.14 -16.38
C ARG A 314 1.30 5.03 -15.57
N GLY A 315 -0.03 5.00 -15.63
CA GLY A 315 -0.86 3.97 -15.01
C GLY A 315 -0.88 2.66 -15.81
N ALA A 316 -1.55 1.65 -15.26
CA ALA A 316 -1.51 0.28 -15.78
C ALA A 316 -2.09 0.13 -17.19
N ARG A 317 -3.09 0.96 -17.55
CA ARG A 317 -3.69 0.94 -18.89
C ARG A 317 -3.09 2.00 -19.80
N GLY A 318 -2.08 2.73 -19.34
CA GLY A 318 -1.39 3.79 -20.09
C GLY A 318 -2.02 5.18 -19.95
N GLU A 319 -2.95 5.36 -19.02
CA GLU A 319 -3.38 6.66 -18.50
C GLU A 319 -2.21 7.45 -17.92
N ILE A 320 -2.29 8.78 -17.99
CA ILE A 320 -1.28 9.68 -17.45
C ILE A 320 -1.86 10.37 -16.22
N GLY A 321 -1.25 10.12 -15.08
CA GLY A 321 -1.42 10.87 -13.84
C GLY A 321 -0.28 11.84 -13.60
N ILE A 322 -0.33 12.55 -12.47
CA ILE A 322 0.72 13.46 -12.03
C ILE A 322 0.99 13.26 -10.54
N LEU A 323 2.27 13.28 -10.16
CA LEU A 323 2.71 13.30 -8.79
C LEU A 323 3.48 14.58 -8.53
N THR A 324 3.09 15.35 -7.52
CA THR A 324 3.77 16.58 -7.11
C THR A 324 4.37 16.47 -5.71
N VAL A 325 5.31 17.35 -5.37
CA VAL A 325 5.83 17.45 -3.99
C VAL A 325 4.70 17.71 -2.99
N ALA A 326 3.70 18.52 -3.36
CA ALA A 326 2.54 18.81 -2.54
C ALA A 326 1.70 17.55 -2.24
N ASP A 327 1.56 16.64 -3.21
CA ASP A 327 0.81 15.40 -3.02
C ASP A 327 1.50 14.47 -2.02
N VAL A 328 2.83 14.31 -2.12
CA VAL A 328 3.61 13.53 -1.16
C VAL A 328 3.52 14.17 0.23
N ALA A 329 3.66 15.49 0.31
CA ALA A 329 3.56 16.23 1.56
C ALA A 329 2.16 16.08 2.19
N LEU A 330 1.09 16.06 1.40
CA LEU A 330 -0.27 15.85 1.90
C LEU A 330 -0.48 14.39 2.37
N ALA A 331 -0.03 13.43 1.56
CA ALA A 331 -0.17 12.00 1.83
C ALA A 331 0.52 11.60 3.14
N TYR A 332 1.76 12.04 3.37
CA TYR A 332 2.53 11.69 4.56
C TYR A 332 2.45 12.74 5.67
N GLY A 333 2.06 13.97 5.35
CA GLY A 333 1.89 15.05 6.33
C GLY A 333 0.86 14.69 7.39
N THR A 334 -0.23 14.04 7.02
CA THR A 334 -1.27 13.62 7.97
C THR A 334 -0.72 12.64 9.03
N GLN A 335 0.16 11.72 8.63
CA GLN A 335 0.77 10.75 9.55
C GLN A 335 1.90 11.38 10.38
N ALA A 336 2.69 12.29 9.80
CA ALA A 336 3.81 12.93 10.48
C ALA A 336 3.37 14.06 11.44
N THR A 337 2.26 14.75 11.15
CA THR A 337 1.81 15.95 11.88
C THR A 337 1.66 15.71 13.39
N PRO A 338 1.04 14.61 13.88
CA PRO A 338 0.97 14.33 15.31
C PRO A 338 2.35 14.29 15.99
N PHE A 339 3.33 13.61 15.38
CA PHE A 339 4.69 13.51 15.92
C PHE A 339 5.40 14.87 15.95
N LEU A 340 5.25 15.65 14.88
CA LEU A 340 5.84 16.99 14.78
C LEU A 340 5.26 17.95 15.83
N LEU A 341 3.94 17.94 16.03
CA LEU A 341 3.27 18.78 17.01
C LEU A 341 3.65 18.42 18.44
N ILE A 342 3.73 17.12 18.76
CA ILE A 342 4.21 16.66 20.07
C ILE A 342 5.66 17.12 20.30
N GLY A 343 6.53 16.98 19.31
CA GLY A 343 7.92 17.43 19.40
C GLY A 343 8.05 18.94 19.57
N GLU A 344 7.20 19.73 18.89
CA GLU A 344 7.14 21.17 19.11
C GLU A 344 6.67 21.51 20.53
N LEU A 345 5.62 20.85 21.01
CA LEU A 345 5.10 21.09 22.36
C LEU A 345 6.15 20.77 23.42
N ASP A 346 6.87 19.66 23.31
CA ASP A 346 7.95 19.29 24.24
C ASP A 346 9.03 20.38 24.30
N ARG A 347 9.54 20.82 23.13
CA ARG A 347 10.55 21.87 23.05
C ARG A 347 10.08 23.18 23.69
N ARG A 348 8.82 23.56 23.47
CA ARG A 348 8.25 24.79 24.04
C ARG A 348 8.06 24.70 25.55
N LEU A 349 7.55 23.58 26.06
CA LEU A 349 7.41 23.38 27.51
C LEU A 349 8.78 23.40 28.20
N ARG A 350 9.78 22.77 27.57
CA ARG A 350 11.16 22.79 28.07
C ARG A 350 11.74 24.20 28.07
N ALA A 351 11.54 24.97 27.00
CA ALA A 351 11.97 26.37 26.93
C ALA A 351 11.34 27.22 28.04
N VAL A 352 10.02 27.15 28.22
CA VAL A 352 9.29 27.84 29.31
C VAL A 352 9.93 27.58 30.67
N ILE A 353 10.23 26.30 30.95
CA ILE A 353 10.78 25.90 32.24
C ILE A 353 12.23 26.36 32.40
N THR A 354 13.03 26.22 31.33
CA THR A 354 14.45 26.59 31.32
C THR A 354 14.65 28.09 31.48
N ASP A 355 13.77 28.90 30.88
CA ASP A 355 13.88 30.36 30.88
C ASP A 355 13.42 30.99 32.20
N ARG A 356 12.62 30.28 33.00
CA ARG A 356 11.97 30.84 34.20
C ARG A 356 12.42 30.23 35.51
N PHE A 357 12.98 29.03 35.52
CA PHE A 357 13.34 28.32 36.74
C PHE A 357 14.78 27.84 36.74
N ASP A 358 15.38 27.80 37.92
CA ASP A 358 16.68 27.16 38.11
C ASP A 358 16.54 25.63 38.14
N LEU A 359 17.59 24.93 37.72
CA LEU A 359 17.58 23.46 37.66
C LEU A 359 17.38 22.81 39.04
N VAL A 360 17.93 23.42 40.10
CA VAL A 360 17.78 22.95 41.49
C VAL A 360 16.31 22.94 41.89
N ASP A 361 15.61 23.99 41.51
CA ASP A 361 14.21 24.25 41.81
C ASP A 361 13.27 23.28 41.10
N VAL A 362 13.59 22.94 39.85
CA VAL A 362 12.89 21.93 39.06
C VAL A 362 13.17 20.52 39.61
N THR A 363 14.41 20.22 39.97
CA THR A 363 14.81 18.92 40.53
C THR A 363 14.07 18.62 41.83
N ALA A 364 13.88 19.62 42.70
CA ALA A 364 13.12 19.47 43.94
C ALA A 364 11.63 19.09 43.74
N VAL A 365 11.08 19.34 42.55
CA VAL A 365 9.71 18.97 42.19
C VAL A 365 9.68 17.62 41.46
N CYS A 366 10.64 17.37 40.57
CA CYS A 366 10.63 16.23 39.65
C CYS A 366 11.39 14.99 40.14
N ASP A 367 12.36 15.14 41.05
CA ASP A 367 13.25 14.07 41.53
C ASP A 367 13.43 14.15 43.05
N ARG A 368 12.29 14.12 43.76
CA ARG A 368 12.24 14.28 45.23
C ARG A 368 13.01 13.21 46.00
N ASP A 369 13.10 12.01 45.45
CA ASP A 369 13.83 10.88 46.04
C ASP A 369 15.27 10.78 45.53
N GLY A 370 15.68 11.67 44.61
CA GLY A 370 17.02 11.68 44.00
C GLY A 370 17.33 10.45 43.15
N SER A 371 16.31 9.66 42.79
CA SER A 371 16.46 8.40 42.07
C SER A 371 16.97 8.60 40.64
N ARG A 372 16.59 9.71 39.99
CA ARG A 372 16.93 9.99 38.60
C ARG A 372 18.22 10.77 38.42
N ARG A 373 18.68 11.49 39.46
CA ARG A 373 19.87 12.35 39.43
C ARG A 373 19.83 13.32 38.26
N LEU A 374 18.75 14.11 38.18
CA LEU A 374 18.59 15.13 37.14
C LEU A 374 19.74 16.15 37.16
N THR A 375 20.40 16.31 36.02
CA THR A 375 21.60 17.16 35.85
C THR A 375 21.48 18.15 34.69
N SER A 376 20.47 18.02 33.83
CA SER A 376 20.16 18.95 32.75
C SER A 376 18.65 19.02 32.50
N PHE A 377 18.18 20.17 32.02
CA PHE A 377 16.81 20.33 31.51
C PHE A 377 16.52 19.39 30.34
N ASP A 378 17.52 18.90 29.60
CA ASP A 378 17.36 17.94 28.49
C ASP A 378 16.84 16.57 28.95
N GLN A 379 17.01 16.24 30.24
CA GLN A 379 16.55 14.98 30.83
C GLN A 379 15.09 15.04 31.29
N LEU A 380 14.43 16.19 31.13
CA LEU A 380 13.01 16.34 31.45
C LEU A 380 12.15 15.52 30.48
N THR A 381 11.19 14.82 31.08
CA THR A 381 10.13 14.08 30.43
C THR A 381 8.84 14.89 30.43
N PHE A 382 7.87 14.48 29.63
CA PHE A 382 6.55 15.11 29.62
C PHE A 382 5.85 15.09 31.00
N GLY A 383 6.11 14.05 31.81
CA GLY A 383 5.61 13.97 33.19
C GLY A 383 6.23 15.02 34.11
N ASP A 384 7.49 15.41 33.85
CA ASP A 384 8.16 16.44 34.62
C ASP A 384 7.56 17.82 34.37
N TYR A 385 7.19 18.13 33.12
CA TYR A 385 6.52 19.39 32.81
C TYR A 385 5.18 19.51 33.56
N LEU A 386 4.42 18.43 33.63
CA LEU A 386 3.17 18.38 34.43
C LEU A 386 3.43 18.62 35.92
N SER A 387 4.51 18.04 36.46
CA SER A 387 4.87 18.23 37.87
C SER A 387 5.28 19.66 38.17
N VAL A 388 6.07 20.30 37.30
CA VAL A 388 6.51 21.69 37.46
C VAL A 388 5.34 22.65 37.29
N LEU A 389 4.62 22.57 36.17
CA LEU A 389 3.50 23.48 35.87
C LEU A 389 2.27 23.21 36.75
N GLY A 390 2.16 21.99 37.28
CA GLY A 390 1.19 21.63 38.30
C GLY A 390 1.57 22.13 39.70
N ASN A 391 2.79 22.60 39.95
CA ASN A 391 3.17 23.16 41.25
C ASN A 391 2.62 24.59 41.40
N ARG A 392 1.91 24.86 42.50
CA ARG A 392 1.29 26.18 42.74
C ARG A 392 2.31 27.32 42.78
N GLN A 393 3.41 27.14 43.50
CA GLN A 393 4.43 28.18 43.67
C GLN A 393 5.10 28.50 42.32
N ARG A 394 5.48 27.46 41.56
CA ARG A 394 6.07 27.63 40.23
C ARG A 394 5.10 28.26 39.23
N TRP A 395 3.82 27.91 39.31
CA TRP A 395 2.79 28.54 38.48
C TRP A 395 2.65 30.04 38.76
N GLU A 396 2.67 30.44 40.04
CA GLU A 396 2.61 31.86 40.43
C GLU A 396 3.86 32.63 39.92
N GLU A 397 5.04 31.99 39.91
CA GLU A 397 6.28 32.56 39.35
C GLU A 397 6.23 32.77 37.83
N LEU A 398 5.43 32.01 37.07
CA LEU A 398 5.25 32.21 35.62
C LEU A 398 4.52 33.52 35.29
N GLY A 399 3.68 34.00 36.21
CA GLY A 399 2.88 35.22 36.01
C GLY A 399 1.80 35.13 34.93
N TRP A 400 1.45 33.92 34.48
CA TRP A 400 0.43 33.74 33.45
C TRP A 400 -0.99 34.02 33.98
N PRO A 401 -1.81 34.81 33.26
CA PRO A 401 -3.20 35.08 33.63
C PRO A 401 -4.12 33.91 33.25
N LEU A 402 -3.70 32.68 33.53
CA LEU A 402 -4.35 31.43 33.14
C LEU A 402 -4.64 30.56 34.37
N ASP A 403 -5.72 29.78 34.31
CA ASP A 403 -6.05 28.83 35.37
C ASP A 403 -5.13 27.60 35.33
N ARG A 404 -4.35 27.41 36.40
CA ARG A 404 -3.40 26.30 36.56
C ARG A 404 -4.06 24.94 36.39
N VAL A 405 -5.22 24.74 37.00
CA VAL A 405 -5.87 23.41 37.07
C VAL A 405 -6.37 23.02 35.68
N ALA A 406 -7.02 23.94 34.97
CA ALA A 406 -7.49 23.74 33.61
C ALA A 406 -6.33 23.49 32.64
N PHE A 407 -5.25 24.27 32.74
CA PHE A 407 -4.06 24.10 31.91
C PHE A 407 -3.39 22.75 32.15
N THR A 408 -3.15 22.39 33.41
CA THR A 408 -2.52 21.11 33.80
C THR A 408 -3.38 19.93 33.36
N LYS A 409 -4.71 20.02 33.51
CA LYS A 409 -5.64 18.99 33.02
C LYS A 409 -5.53 18.81 31.51
N ARG A 410 -5.50 19.90 30.73
CA ARG A 410 -5.30 19.81 29.28
C ARG A 410 -3.95 19.20 28.93
N LEU A 411 -2.90 19.53 29.67
CA LEU A 411 -1.57 18.98 29.44
C LEU A 411 -1.51 17.46 29.74
N ASP A 412 -2.24 16.97 30.74
CA ASP A 412 -2.35 15.52 31.00
C ASP A 412 -3.14 14.79 29.90
N GLU A 413 -4.18 15.41 29.34
CA GLU A 413 -4.85 14.86 28.15
C GLU A 413 -3.89 14.71 26.97
N VAL A 414 -3.02 15.70 26.74
CA VAL A 414 -2.01 15.64 25.68
C VAL A 414 -0.94 14.57 25.96
N ARG A 415 -0.54 14.39 27.23
CA ARG A 415 0.36 13.29 27.62
C ARG A 415 -0.20 11.92 27.23
N LYS A 416 -1.51 11.70 27.39
CA LYS A 416 -2.18 10.45 27.00
C LYS A 416 -2.14 10.26 25.49
N ILE A 417 -2.52 11.30 24.73
CA ILE A 417 -2.41 11.30 23.25
C ILE A 417 -0.98 10.97 22.80
N ARG A 418 0.04 11.55 23.44
CA ARG A 418 1.45 11.27 23.16
C ARG A 418 1.81 9.81 23.37
N ASN A 419 1.35 9.22 24.46
CA ASN A 419 1.65 7.83 24.79
C ASN A 419 0.95 6.89 23.81
N ASP A 420 -0.32 7.14 23.50
CA ASP A 420 -1.08 6.35 22.54
C ASP A 420 -0.39 6.36 21.16
N LEU A 421 0.09 7.53 20.73
CA LEU A 421 0.86 7.70 19.50
C LEU A 421 2.19 6.92 19.51
N MET A 422 2.90 6.91 20.65
CA MET A 422 4.19 6.22 20.80
C MET A 422 4.05 4.70 20.95
N HIS A 423 2.86 4.21 21.33
CA HIS A 423 2.59 2.78 21.50
C HIS A 423 2.10 2.09 20.22
N PHE A 424 2.15 2.75 19.05
CA PHE A 424 1.64 2.23 17.77
C PHE A 424 0.28 1.53 17.94
N ASN A 425 -0.59 2.13 18.75
CA ASN A 425 -1.88 1.54 19.03
C ASN A 425 -2.68 1.46 17.71
N PRO A 426 -3.33 0.32 17.40
CA PRO A 426 -4.10 0.16 16.17
C PRO A 426 -5.34 1.07 16.13
N ASP A 427 -5.75 1.60 17.29
CA ASP A 427 -6.88 2.51 17.40
C ASP A 427 -6.55 3.90 16.84
N PRO A 428 -7.42 4.48 16.01
CA PRO A 428 -7.24 5.82 15.50
C PRO A 428 -7.22 6.83 16.65
N LEU A 429 -6.31 7.81 16.56
CA LEU A 429 -6.29 8.93 17.50
C LEU A 429 -7.67 9.61 17.55
N PRO A 430 -8.09 10.14 18.72
CA PRO A 430 -9.31 10.92 18.82
C PRO A 430 -9.35 12.03 17.75
N HIS A 431 -10.49 12.22 17.09
CA HIS A 431 -10.67 13.20 16.00
C HIS A 431 -10.26 14.64 16.37
N ASN A 432 -10.20 14.98 17.65
CA ASN A 432 -9.79 16.29 18.16
C ASN A 432 -8.38 16.32 18.79
N ALA A 433 -7.62 15.22 18.73
CA ALA A 433 -6.31 15.12 19.35
C ALA A 433 -5.36 16.19 18.84
N GLU A 434 -5.29 16.39 17.52
CA GLU A 434 -4.46 17.41 16.90
C GLU A 434 -4.86 18.82 17.36
N ALA A 435 -6.17 19.12 17.36
CA ALA A 435 -6.71 20.41 17.77
C ALA A 435 -6.36 20.73 19.24
N LYS A 436 -6.40 19.73 20.13
CA LYS A 436 -6.00 19.88 21.53
C LYS A 436 -4.52 20.25 21.68
N VAL A 437 -3.63 19.56 20.95
CA VAL A 437 -2.19 19.84 20.98
C VAL A 437 -1.90 21.24 20.44
N ARG A 438 -2.49 21.59 19.28
CA ARG A 438 -2.37 22.94 18.70
C ARG A 438 -2.86 24.03 19.64
N GLY A 439 -3.94 23.79 20.38
CA GLY A 439 -4.46 24.71 21.37
C GLY A 439 -3.44 25.04 22.47
N VAL A 440 -2.75 24.02 23.02
CA VAL A 440 -1.71 24.24 24.03
C VAL A 440 -0.51 24.98 23.43
N ILE A 441 -0.06 24.59 22.22
CA ILE A 441 1.04 25.28 21.52
C ILE A 441 0.70 26.76 21.30
N SER A 442 -0.54 27.07 20.90
CA SER A 442 -0.99 28.45 20.70
C SER A 442 -0.93 29.27 21.99
N ILE A 443 -1.33 28.69 23.12
CA ILE A 443 -1.22 29.33 24.44
C ILE A 443 0.25 29.58 24.77
N LEU A 444 1.12 28.58 24.60
CA LEU A 444 2.56 28.76 24.87
C LEU A 444 3.16 29.87 23.98
N ARG A 445 2.85 29.92 22.69
CA ARG A 445 3.30 31.00 21.79
C ARG A 445 2.86 32.39 22.28
N GLN A 446 1.65 32.50 22.83
CA GLN A 446 1.10 33.77 23.24
C GLN A 446 1.67 34.26 24.59
N TYR A 447 1.91 33.35 25.53
CA TYR A 447 2.25 33.70 26.92
C TYR A 447 3.69 33.37 27.34
N ALA A 448 4.41 32.52 26.59
CA ALA A 448 5.79 32.15 26.88
C ALA A 448 6.81 32.93 26.05
N ASP A 449 6.50 33.21 24.78
CA ASP A 449 7.42 33.86 23.84
C ASP A 449 7.39 35.41 23.98
N CYS A 450 6.73 35.96 25.01
CA CYS A 450 6.58 37.41 25.28
C CYS A 450 7.46 37.93 26.42
#